data_AF-A0A9N9XGT0-F1
#
_entry.id   AF-A0A9N9XGT0-F1
#
_cell.length_a   1.000
_cell.length_b   1.000
_cell.length_c   1.000
_cell.angle_alpha   90.00
_cell.angle_beta   90.00
_cell.angle_gamma   90.00
#
_symmetry.space_group_name_H-M   'P 1'
#
loop_
_entity.id
_entity.type
_entity.pdbx_description
1 polymer ?
#
loop_
_entity_poly.entity_id
_entity_poly.type
_entity_poly.pdbx_seq_one_letter_code
_entity_poly.pdbx_strand_id
1 'polypeptide(L)'
;MLKIAINLFLLFCTLSNAKDANVLMTEVFAIPLDPPMFNWTYEGFEEQFVYQASLLNAPDLPSWINYLYSEQHYSGFLYGVPPKINENIPLEVVALNKKNYETRVENINIIISEKLNSARYEVLLKIDNINVEDMFDVDRMEALKNVFRKELWKNSAYDLYVTFLNSAVDLGARKPANPREGEGVVIRLGSENSFSTELIELQEEVKPLWKVPQCPRDYKRTSVERYFRDAGFALDWCSFRLVDNNNSAMHHKNGNLVSDEVDDSETGGVWHSVSKADVPQRRYFNELVVSLIVPFVILIVLGLVLSFLLCFQHDEIEDESDHYFHNLFHICTDYYYDHYIYKRASHIDDLTSDQISYAETVHRPVETFRSFSNRDSTLSPDLCSHSNSPNSTINRGVHCRPSPPPYVRPKFKSDL
;
A
#
# COMPACT_ATOMS: atom_id res chain seq x y z
N MET A 1 44.08 -0.14 -28.15
CA MET A 1 44.42 -0.14 -26.71
C MET A 1 43.38 0.58 -25.84
N LEU A 2 42.86 1.74 -26.24
CA LEU A 2 41.86 2.49 -25.44
C LEU A 2 40.53 1.74 -25.20
N LYS A 3 40.03 0.96 -26.18
CA LYS A 3 38.79 0.16 -26.04
C LYS A 3 38.93 -1.04 -25.09
N ILE A 4 40.13 -1.58 -24.92
CA ILE A 4 40.39 -2.72 -24.02
C ILE A 4 40.47 -2.22 -22.57
N ALA A 5 41.05 -1.04 -22.35
CA ALA A 5 41.11 -0.42 -21.04
C ALA A 5 39.71 -0.02 -20.51
N ILE A 6 38.81 0.45 -21.37
CA ILE A 6 37.43 0.80 -20.98
C ILE A 6 36.62 -0.46 -20.60
N ASN A 7 36.79 -1.56 -21.33
CA ASN A 7 36.13 -2.82 -20.97
C ASN A 7 36.72 -3.44 -19.68
N LEU A 8 38.03 -3.30 -19.43
CA LEU A 8 38.64 -3.78 -18.19
C LEU A 8 38.22 -2.92 -16.98
N PHE A 9 38.04 -1.61 -17.17
CA PHE A 9 37.58 -0.69 -16.13
C PHE A 9 36.08 -0.90 -15.82
N LEU A 10 35.25 -1.21 -16.82
CA LEU A 10 33.85 -1.58 -16.61
C LEU A 10 33.71 -2.98 -15.98
N LEU A 11 34.64 -3.91 -16.21
CA LEU A 11 34.65 -5.21 -15.55
C LEU A 11 35.09 -5.13 -14.08
N PHE A 12 35.90 -4.12 -13.71
CA PHE A 12 36.34 -3.88 -12.33
C PHE A 12 35.32 -3.10 -11.48
N CYS A 13 34.29 -2.49 -12.09
CA CYS A 13 33.27 -1.71 -11.37
C CYS A 13 32.09 -2.52 -10.83
N THR A 14 32.10 -3.86 -10.92
CA THR A 14 31.07 -4.72 -10.29
C THR A 14 31.67 -5.72 -9.31
N LEU A 15 32.73 -5.33 -8.59
CA LEU A 15 32.97 -5.91 -7.27
C LEU A 15 32.04 -5.17 -6.31
N SER A 16 30.75 -5.51 -6.35
CA SER A 16 29.91 -5.29 -5.19
C SER A 16 30.60 -6.00 -4.03
N ASN A 17 31.05 -5.25 -3.02
CA ASN A 17 31.45 -5.83 -1.74
C ASN A 17 30.20 -6.51 -1.17
N ALA A 18 29.98 -7.77 -1.54
CA ALA A 18 28.96 -8.59 -0.93
C ALA A 18 29.44 -8.88 0.49
N LYS A 19 28.60 -8.61 1.49
CA LYS A 19 28.89 -8.96 2.87
C LYS A 19 28.53 -10.42 3.05
N ASP A 20 29.52 -11.25 3.38
CA ASP A 20 29.29 -12.67 3.63
C ASP A 20 28.81 -12.89 5.07
N ALA A 21 27.70 -13.62 5.22
CA ALA A 21 27.13 -14.02 6.51
C ALA A 21 27.14 -15.55 6.61
N ASN A 22 27.97 -16.09 7.51
CA ASN A 22 28.03 -17.52 7.76
C ASN A 22 26.92 -17.93 8.73
N VAL A 23 26.06 -18.86 8.30
CA VAL A 23 24.96 -19.39 9.11
C VAL A 23 25.05 -20.90 9.22
N LEU A 24 24.60 -21.44 10.35
CA LEU A 24 24.64 -22.88 10.62
C LEU A 24 23.28 -23.51 10.33
N MET A 25 23.29 -24.69 9.70
CA MET A 25 22.09 -25.49 9.51
C MET A 25 21.41 -25.79 10.85
N THR A 26 20.07 -25.83 10.84
CA THR A 26 19.23 -26.15 12.00
C THR A 26 19.32 -25.19 13.17
N GLU A 27 20.12 -24.12 13.10
CA GLU A 27 20.25 -23.12 14.14
C GLU A 27 19.64 -21.80 13.69
N VAL A 28 18.95 -21.14 14.62
CA VAL A 28 18.40 -19.80 14.36
C VAL A 28 19.55 -18.81 14.21
N PHE A 29 19.55 -18.08 13.10
CA PHE A 29 20.42 -16.93 12.90
C PHE A 29 19.59 -15.64 12.97
N ALA A 30 20.27 -14.54 13.30
CA ALA A 30 19.71 -13.19 13.23
C ALA A 30 20.81 -12.25 12.71
N ILE A 31 20.50 -11.54 11.62
CA ILE A 31 21.39 -10.53 11.00
C ILE A 31 20.75 -9.16 11.22
N PRO A 32 21.37 -8.28 12.04
CA PRO A 32 20.88 -6.93 12.24
C PRO A 32 21.14 -6.07 10.98
N LEU A 33 20.12 -5.34 10.57
CA LEU A 33 20.11 -4.35 9.50
C LEU A 33 20.18 -2.95 10.11
N ASP A 34 21.40 -2.48 10.33
CA ASP A 34 21.66 -1.17 10.95
C ASP A 34 22.05 -0.10 9.92
N PRO A 35 21.82 1.20 10.20
CA PRO A 35 22.20 2.30 9.29
C PRO A 35 23.68 2.31 8.87
N PRO A 36 24.65 1.98 9.75
CA PRO A 36 26.06 1.91 9.37
C PRO A 36 26.35 0.88 8.27
N MET A 37 25.53 -0.16 8.13
CA MET A 37 25.66 -1.14 7.04
C MET A 37 25.56 -0.45 5.67
N PHE A 38 24.74 0.58 5.58
CA PHE A 38 24.46 1.33 4.36
C PHE A 38 25.27 2.63 4.28
N ASN A 39 26.32 2.81 5.09
CA ASN A 39 27.07 4.07 5.23
C ASN A 39 26.21 5.27 5.68
N TRP A 40 25.15 5.03 6.46
CA TRP A 40 24.33 6.06 7.08
C TRP A 40 24.63 6.21 8.57
N THR A 41 24.41 7.41 9.07
CA THR A 41 24.44 7.71 10.51
C THR A 41 23.02 7.90 11.01
N TYR A 42 22.73 7.37 12.20
CA TYR A 42 21.44 7.61 12.86
C TYR A 42 21.36 9.05 13.34
N GLU A 43 20.30 9.77 12.97
CA GLU A 43 20.11 11.19 13.30
C GLU A 43 19.09 11.41 14.42
N GLY A 44 18.67 10.36 15.13
CA GLY A 44 17.76 10.48 16.29
C GLY A 44 16.27 10.48 15.95
N PHE A 45 15.88 10.14 14.72
CA PHE A 45 14.48 10.02 14.31
C PHE A 45 13.99 8.58 14.43
N GLU A 46 12.89 8.38 15.15
CA GLU A 46 12.22 7.08 15.22
C GLU A 46 11.80 6.64 13.82
N GLU A 47 12.02 5.36 13.51
CA GLU A 47 11.70 4.74 12.21
C GLU A 47 12.23 5.48 10.97
N GLN A 48 13.37 6.16 11.09
CA GLN A 48 13.97 6.89 9.97
C GLN A 48 14.26 6.02 8.75
N PHE A 49 14.57 4.74 8.98
CA PHE A 49 15.00 3.81 7.94
C PHE A 49 13.95 2.72 7.73
N VAL A 50 13.68 2.41 6.46
CA VAL A 50 12.89 1.25 6.05
C VAL A 50 13.82 0.30 5.31
N TYR A 51 13.83 -0.95 5.72
CA TYR A 51 14.58 -1.99 5.04
C TYR A 51 13.62 -2.94 4.34
N GLN A 52 13.93 -3.27 3.10
CA GLN A 52 13.24 -4.29 2.33
C GLN A 52 14.30 -5.27 1.83
N ALA A 53 14.21 -6.51 2.29
CA ALA A 53 15.10 -7.57 1.88
C ALA A 53 14.38 -8.50 0.90
N SER A 54 15.12 -9.01 -0.07
CA SER A 54 14.64 -9.98 -1.05
C SER A 54 15.78 -10.89 -1.50
N LEU A 55 15.45 -12.01 -2.13
CA LEU A 55 16.45 -12.79 -2.85
C LEU A 55 16.96 -11.96 -4.05
N LEU A 56 18.25 -12.07 -4.39
CA LEU A 56 18.84 -11.31 -5.48
C LEU A 56 18.05 -11.55 -6.80
N ASN A 57 17.58 -10.47 -7.43
CA ASN A 57 16.74 -10.48 -8.64
C ASN A 57 15.34 -11.11 -8.47
N ALA A 58 14.85 -11.30 -7.24
CA ALA A 58 13.49 -11.75 -6.96
C ALA A 58 12.79 -10.76 -6.02
N PRO A 59 11.44 -10.72 -6.01
CA PRO A 59 10.70 -9.81 -5.14
C PRO A 59 10.59 -10.33 -3.69
N ASP A 60 10.70 -11.64 -3.50
CA ASP A 60 10.38 -12.30 -2.24
C ASP A 60 11.64 -12.78 -1.50
N LEU A 61 11.53 -12.91 -0.17
CA LEU A 61 12.51 -13.60 0.66
C LEU A 61 12.32 -15.12 0.56
N PRO A 62 13.40 -15.91 0.74
CA PRO A 62 13.26 -17.35 0.94
C PRO A 62 12.30 -17.65 2.10
N SER A 63 11.45 -18.66 1.96
CA SER A 63 10.37 -18.97 2.90
C SER A 63 10.80 -19.27 4.35
N TRP A 64 12.09 -19.51 4.58
CA TRP A 64 12.68 -19.80 5.87
C TRP A 64 13.34 -18.56 6.52
N ILE A 65 13.34 -17.42 5.83
CA ILE A 65 13.84 -16.13 6.32
C ILE A 65 12.65 -15.18 6.50
N ASN A 66 12.57 -14.58 7.68
CA ASN A 66 11.61 -13.54 8.03
C ASN A 66 12.34 -12.23 8.28
N TYR A 67 11.64 -11.13 7.99
CA TYR A 67 12.08 -9.78 8.32
C TYR A 67 11.24 -9.23 9.48
N LEU A 68 11.90 -8.60 10.44
CA LEU A 68 11.28 -7.88 11.54
C LEU A 68 11.96 -6.52 11.71
N TYR A 69 11.20 -5.47 11.90
CA TYR A 69 11.76 -4.18 12.34
C TYR A 69 11.60 -4.03 13.85
N SER A 70 12.68 -3.71 14.55
CA SER A 70 12.63 -3.46 15.99
C SER A 70 12.59 -1.98 16.31
N GLU A 71 11.53 -1.58 17.02
CA GLU A 71 11.39 -0.23 17.54
C GLU A 71 12.39 0.06 18.67
N GLN A 72 12.77 -0.96 19.44
CA GLN A 72 13.68 -0.83 20.57
C GLN A 72 15.12 -0.57 20.13
N HIS A 73 15.57 -1.28 19.08
CA HIS A 73 16.93 -1.18 18.55
C HIS A 73 17.06 -0.21 17.37
N TYR A 74 15.95 0.33 16.86
CA TYR A 74 15.90 1.18 15.65
C TYR A 74 16.58 0.54 14.44
N SER A 75 16.44 -0.78 14.32
CA SER A 75 17.10 -1.59 13.30
C SER A 75 16.20 -2.72 12.80
N GLY A 76 16.45 -3.17 11.58
CA GLY A 76 15.81 -4.36 11.03
C GLY A 76 16.54 -5.62 11.48
N PHE A 77 15.87 -6.77 11.45
CA PHE A 77 16.46 -8.07 11.69
C PHE A 77 15.98 -9.04 10.61
N LEU A 78 16.93 -9.69 9.96
CA LEU A 78 16.67 -10.88 9.14
C LEU A 78 16.96 -12.10 10.00
N TYR A 79 15.95 -12.94 10.20
CA TYR A 79 16.08 -14.11 11.05
C TYR A 79 15.38 -15.32 10.44
N GLY A 80 15.81 -16.50 10.84
CA GLY A 80 15.26 -17.73 10.27
C GLY A 80 16.07 -18.95 10.65
N VAL A 81 15.70 -20.08 10.05
CA VAL A 81 16.40 -21.36 10.22
C VAL A 81 16.83 -21.87 8.86
N PRO A 82 18.14 -22.00 8.58
CA PRO A 82 18.61 -22.47 7.28
C PRO A 82 18.18 -23.91 7.03
N PRO A 83 17.68 -24.23 5.82
CA PRO A 83 17.39 -25.60 5.44
C PRO A 83 18.68 -26.43 5.33
N LYS A 84 18.54 -27.75 5.26
CA LYS A 84 19.68 -28.68 5.09
C LYS A 84 20.19 -28.68 3.64
N ILE A 85 20.56 -27.51 3.13
CA ILE A 85 21.05 -27.28 1.77
C ILE A 85 22.40 -26.57 1.86
N ASN A 86 23.43 -27.15 1.25
CA ASN A 86 24.78 -26.59 1.20
C ASN A 86 24.90 -25.63 0.00
N GLU A 87 24.22 -24.48 0.09
CA GLU A 87 24.22 -23.48 -0.97
C GLU A 87 24.44 -22.07 -0.42
N ASN A 88 24.96 -21.21 -1.29
CA ASN A 88 25.10 -19.79 -1.02
C ASN A 88 23.86 -19.07 -1.55
N ILE A 89 23.21 -18.30 -0.68
CA ILE A 89 21.95 -17.62 -1.00
C ILE A 89 22.21 -16.12 -0.99
N PRO A 90 22.31 -15.48 -2.18
CA PRO A 90 22.51 -14.05 -2.27
C PRO A 90 21.20 -13.31 -2.01
N LEU A 91 21.21 -12.44 -1.00
CA LEU A 91 20.13 -11.52 -0.68
C LEU A 91 20.50 -10.10 -1.11
N GLU A 92 19.48 -9.36 -1.53
CA GLU A 92 19.54 -7.93 -1.78
C GLU A 92 18.73 -7.23 -0.69
N VAL A 93 19.33 -6.23 -0.03
CA VAL A 93 18.66 -5.40 0.96
C VAL A 93 18.63 -3.97 0.46
N VAL A 94 17.43 -3.49 0.18
CA VAL A 94 17.16 -2.10 -0.20
C VAL A 94 16.76 -1.34 1.05
N ALA A 95 17.57 -0.36 1.42
CA ALA A 95 17.28 0.55 2.51
C ALA A 95 16.80 1.89 1.97
N LEU A 96 15.74 2.43 2.55
CA LEU A 96 15.16 3.75 2.26
C LEU A 96 15.26 4.62 3.51
N ASN A 97 15.89 5.78 3.38
CA ASN A 97 15.86 6.81 4.41
C ASN A 97 14.62 7.70 4.21
N LYS A 98 13.63 7.61 5.12
CA LYS A 98 12.37 8.35 5.05
C LYS A 98 12.55 9.87 5.07
N LYS A 99 13.68 10.38 5.60
CA LYS A 99 13.93 11.82 5.74
C LYS A 99 14.26 12.49 4.40
N ASN A 100 15.14 11.89 3.62
CA ASN A 100 15.64 12.45 2.35
C ASN A 100 15.22 11.62 1.13
N TYR A 101 14.51 10.51 1.32
CA TYR A 101 14.14 9.52 0.30
C TYR A 101 15.35 8.94 -0.45
N GLU A 102 16.55 9.00 0.14
CA GLU A 102 17.73 8.35 -0.40
C GLU A 102 17.57 6.84 -0.24
N THR A 103 17.86 6.11 -1.31
CA THR A 103 17.85 4.65 -1.32
C THR A 103 19.28 4.13 -1.47
N ARG A 104 19.61 3.09 -0.73
CA ARG A 104 20.89 2.39 -0.81
C ARG A 104 20.64 0.89 -0.85
N VAL A 105 21.50 0.18 -1.55
CA VAL A 105 21.38 -1.26 -1.75
C VAL A 105 22.65 -1.92 -1.26
N GLU A 106 22.50 -2.96 -0.46
CA GLU A 106 23.58 -3.81 0.02
C GLU A 106 23.27 -5.26 -0.32
N ASN A 107 24.27 -5.98 -0.82
CA ASN A 107 24.15 -7.40 -1.14
C ASN A 107 24.74 -8.21 0.02
N ILE A 108 23.93 -9.10 0.59
CA ILE A 108 24.32 -10.00 1.68
C ILE A 108 24.34 -11.42 1.14
N ASN A 109 25.48 -12.10 1.20
CA ASN A 109 25.60 -13.47 0.74
C ASN A 109 25.55 -14.42 1.95
N ILE A 110 24.48 -15.19 2.07
CA ILE A 110 24.32 -16.16 3.16
C ILE A 110 25.03 -17.46 2.78
N ILE A 111 26.05 -17.83 3.55
CA ILE A 111 26.81 -19.07 3.38
C ILE A 111 26.32 -20.08 4.42
N ILE A 112 25.60 -21.11 3.97
CA ILE A 112 25.05 -22.14 4.85
C ILE A 112 26.09 -23.24 5.07
N SER A 113 26.45 -23.45 6.33
CA SER A 113 27.40 -24.49 6.76
C SER A 113 26.71 -25.56 7.60
N GLU A 114 27.14 -26.82 7.44
CA GLU A 114 26.64 -27.94 8.24
C GLU A 114 27.06 -27.81 9.71
N LYS A 115 26.13 -28.13 10.62
CA LYS A 115 26.40 -28.18 12.06
C LYS A 115 26.82 -29.60 12.47
N LEU A 116 28.03 -29.73 13.02
CA LEU A 116 28.59 -31.02 13.42
C LEU A 116 27.73 -31.78 14.45
N ASN A 117 27.23 -31.08 15.47
CA ASN A 117 26.40 -31.67 16.53
C ASN A 117 24.96 -31.15 16.39
N SER A 118 24.23 -31.71 15.42
CA SER A 118 22.82 -31.36 15.21
C SER A 118 21.94 -31.93 16.32
N ALA A 119 21.00 -31.14 16.84
CA ALA A 119 20.05 -31.56 17.85
C ALA A 119 19.21 -32.77 17.40
N ARG A 120 19.06 -33.73 18.30
CA ARG A 120 18.21 -34.93 18.13
C ARG A 120 16.95 -34.87 18.97
N TYR A 121 17.01 -34.12 20.05
CA TYR A 121 15.95 -33.90 21.00
C TYR A 121 15.67 -32.40 21.04
N GLU A 122 14.41 -32.03 20.94
CA GLU A 122 13.95 -30.65 20.94
C GLU A 122 12.85 -30.45 21.97
N VAL A 123 12.83 -29.27 22.59
CA VAL A 123 11.76 -28.82 23.47
C VAL A 123 11.05 -27.68 22.79
N LEU A 124 9.77 -27.86 22.49
CA LEU A 124 8.89 -26.83 21.96
C LEU A 124 8.21 -26.09 23.11
N LEU A 125 8.31 -24.77 23.10
CA LEU A 125 7.66 -23.88 24.07
C LEU A 125 7.12 -22.63 23.38
N LYS A 126 6.08 -22.04 23.96
CA LYS A 126 5.55 -20.73 23.60
C LYS A 126 5.62 -19.80 24.81
N ILE A 127 6.19 -18.62 24.61
CA ILE A 127 6.26 -17.55 25.61
C ILE A 127 5.28 -16.47 25.18
N ASP A 128 4.37 -16.07 26.05
CA ASP A 128 3.29 -15.14 25.70
C ASP A 128 3.64 -13.66 25.89
N ASN A 129 4.59 -13.34 26.77
CA ASN A 129 4.88 -11.95 27.18
C ASN A 129 6.07 -11.31 26.46
N ILE A 130 6.69 -12.01 25.50
CA ILE A 130 7.93 -11.59 24.86
C ILE A 130 7.79 -11.60 23.34
N ASN A 131 8.42 -10.64 22.66
CA ASN A 131 8.47 -10.57 21.21
C ASN A 131 9.69 -11.31 20.63
N VAL A 132 9.71 -11.47 19.31
CA VAL A 132 10.85 -12.06 18.59
C VAL A 132 12.12 -11.21 18.77
N GLU A 133 12.01 -9.89 18.68
CA GLU A 133 13.12 -8.94 18.84
C GLU A 133 13.84 -9.09 20.19
N ASP A 134 13.08 -9.27 21.27
CA ASP A 134 13.60 -9.45 22.62
C ASP A 134 14.42 -10.75 22.78
N MET A 135 14.24 -11.73 21.88
CA MET A 135 15.01 -12.98 21.89
C MET A 135 16.34 -12.85 21.16
N PHE A 136 16.58 -11.76 20.45
CA PHE A 136 17.89 -11.45 19.86
C PHE A 136 18.84 -10.80 20.88
N ASP A 137 18.32 -10.30 22.00
CA ASP A 137 19.12 -9.90 23.14
C ASP A 137 19.84 -11.11 23.77
N VAL A 138 21.17 -11.03 23.80
CA VAL A 138 22.04 -12.09 24.31
C VAL A 138 21.69 -12.45 25.75
N ASP A 139 21.45 -11.46 26.60
CA ASP A 139 21.16 -11.66 28.03
C ASP A 139 19.82 -12.39 28.24
N ARG A 140 18.79 -12.05 27.47
CA ARG A 140 17.47 -12.69 27.56
C ARG A 140 17.52 -14.12 27.03
N MET A 141 18.15 -14.33 25.88
CA MET A 141 18.31 -15.66 25.31
C MET A 141 19.12 -16.57 26.24
N GLU A 142 20.19 -16.05 26.84
CA GLU A 142 21.02 -16.80 27.78
C GLU A 142 20.30 -17.04 29.11
N ALA A 143 19.43 -16.12 29.58
CA ALA A 143 18.56 -16.36 30.73
C ALA A 143 17.61 -17.53 30.47
N LEU A 144 16.97 -17.60 29.30
CA LEU A 144 16.12 -18.72 28.90
C LEU A 144 16.92 -20.03 28.86
N LYS A 145 18.06 -20.04 28.16
CA LYS A 145 18.95 -21.21 28.10
C LYS A 145 19.38 -21.66 29.50
N ASN A 146 19.70 -20.73 30.40
CA ASN A 146 20.12 -21.04 31.76
C ASN A 146 19.06 -21.76 32.58
N VAL A 147 17.77 -21.45 32.41
CA VAL A 147 16.69 -22.22 33.07
C VAL A 147 16.76 -23.69 32.67
N PHE A 148 16.99 -23.97 31.38
CA PHE A 148 17.20 -25.34 30.91
C PHE A 148 18.52 -25.93 31.39
N ARG A 149 19.65 -25.25 31.22
CA ARG A 149 20.97 -25.78 31.57
C ARG A 149 21.13 -26.07 33.06
N LYS A 150 20.46 -25.34 33.96
CA LYS A 150 20.62 -25.47 35.41
C LYS A 150 19.55 -26.34 36.06
N GLU A 151 18.29 -26.16 35.68
CA GLU A 151 17.17 -26.77 36.39
C GLU A 151 16.61 -27.98 35.64
N LEU A 152 16.29 -27.82 34.36
CA LEU A 152 15.51 -28.81 33.60
C LEU A 152 16.35 -29.84 32.85
N TRP A 153 17.38 -29.41 32.13
CA TRP A 153 18.15 -30.21 31.16
C TRP A 153 19.66 -30.08 31.41
N LYS A 154 20.10 -30.50 32.60
CA LYS A 154 21.48 -30.34 33.08
C LYS A 154 22.53 -30.94 32.14
N ASN A 155 22.21 -32.07 31.50
CA ASN A 155 23.12 -32.74 30.59
C ASN A 155 23.34 -31.96 29.29
N SER A 156 22.41 -31.09 28.87
CA SER A 156 22.55 -30.31 27.62
C SER A 156 23.29 -28.98 27.81
N ALA A 157 24.05 -28.81 28.89
CA ALA A 157 24.66 -27.53 29.24
C ALA A 157 25.56 -26.95 28.13
N TYR A 158 26.27 -27.80 27.40
CA TYR A 158 27.30 -27.42 26.44
C TYR A 158 26.82 -27.32 24.99
N ASP A 159 25.73 -27.99 24.65
CA ASP A 159 25.25 -28.18 23.28
C ASP A 159 23.82 -27.64 23.07
N LEU A 160 23.20 -27.00 24.06
CA LEU A 160 21.88 -26.39 23.93
C LEU A 160 21.90 -25.14 23.03
N TYR A 161 21.11 -25.18 21.96
CA TYR A 161 20.91 -24.05 21.05
C TYR A 161 19.45 -23.94 20.59
N VAL A 162 19.12 -22.83 19.92
CA VAL A 162 17.76 -22.59 19.41
C VAL A 162 17.66 -23.17 18.00
N THR A 163 16.77 -24.14 17.82
CA THR A 163 16.56 -24.78 16.51
C THR A 163 15.43 -24.15 15.71
N PHE A 164 14.53 -23.43 16.37
CA PHE A 164 13.44 -22.71 15.73
C PHE A 164 13.00 -21.52 16.57
N LEU A 165 12.68 -20.42 15.91
CA LEU A 165 12.18 -19.20 16.52
C LEU A 165 11.25 -18.51 15.52
N ASN A 166 10.01 -18.26 15.92
CA ASN A 166 9.10 -17.44 15.13
C ASN A 166 8.06 -16.74 16.01
N SER A 167 7.45 -15.68 15.50
CA SER A 167 6.34 -15.01 16.19
C SER A 167 5.17 -15.98 16.37
N ALA A 168 4.54 -15.93 17.55
CA ALA A 168 3.33 -16.71 17.78
C ALA A 168 2.20 -16.28 16.82
N VAL A 169 2.14 -14.99 16.46
CA VAL A 169 1.13 -14.43 15.57
C VAL A 169 1.29 -14.96 14.14
N ASP A 170 2.53 -15.05 13.65
CA ASP A 170 2.83 -15.60 12.32
C ASP A 170 2.46 -17.09 12.21
N LEU A 171 2.47 -17.80 13.35
CA LEU A 171 2.02 -19.19 13.46
C LEU A 171 0.50 -19.33 13.74
N GLY A 172 -0.26 -18.24 13.61
CA GLY A 172 -1.72 -18.24 13.71
C GLY A 172 -2.27 -17.94 15.11
N ALA A 173 -1.45 -17.49 16.07
CA ALA A 173 -1.96 -16.95 17.32
C ALA A 173 -2.65 -15.58 17.10
N ARG A 174 -3.52 -15.21 18.03
CA ARG A 174 -4.17 -13.90 18.01
C ARG A 174 -3.25 -12.85 18.60
N LYS A 175 -3.21 -11.66 17.99
CA LYS A 175 -2.56 -10.50 18.58
C LYS A 175 -3.20 -10.17 19.94
N PRO A 176 -2.42 -9.82 20.98
CA PRO A 176 -2.95 -9.45 22.28
C PRO A 176 -3.92 -8.27 22.19
N ALA A 177 -4.93 -8.26 23.06
CA ALA A 177 -5.88 -7.14 23.13
C ALA A 177 -5.22 -5.83 23.61
N ASN A 178 -4.20 -5.95 24.44
CA ASN A 178 -3.42 -4.83 24.96
C ASN A 178 -2.14 -4.66 24.12
N PRO A 179 -1.95 -3.54 23.42
CA PRO A 179 -0.75 -3.31 22.60
C PRO A 179 0.56 -3.22 23.39
N ARG A 180 0.50 -3.02 24.71
CA ARG A 180 1.70 -2.99 25.57
C ARG A 180 2.22 -4.38 25.94
N GLU A 181 1.43 -5.41 25.68
CA GLU A 181 1.84 -6.78 25.94
C GLU A 181 2.56 -7.37 24.73
N GLY A 182 3.53 -8.25 24.99
CA GLY A 182 4.20 -8.99 23.93
C GLY A 182 3.24 -9.85 23.11
N GLU A 183 3.52 -9.93 21.81
CA GLU A 183 2.79 -10.73 20.83
C GLU A 183 2.96 -12.24 21.06
N GLY A 184 4.08 -12.61 21.68
CA GLY A 184 4.46 -13.96 22.00
C GLY A 184 5.38 -14.58 20.95
N VAL A 185 6.21 -15.52 21.39
CA VAL A 185 7.21 -16.20 20.56
C VAL A 185 7.12 -17.71 20.76
N VAL A 186 7.25 -18.46 19.68
CA VAL A 186 7.37 -19.92 19.71
C VAL A 186 8.82 -20.29 19.46
N ILE A 187 9.40 -21.03 20.39
CA ILE A 187 10.82 -21.37 20.41
C ILE A 187 10.96 -22.89 20.49
N ARG A 188 11.91 -23.44 19.73
CA ARG A 188 12.43 -24.79 19.95
C ARG A 188 13.86 -24.74 20.40
N LEU A 189 14.15 -25.42 21.49
CA LEU A 189 15.49 -25.59 22.02
C LEU A 189 15.94 -27.02 21.77
N GLY A 190 17.08 -27.18 21.11
CA GLY A 190 17.60 -28.47 20.70
C GLY A 190 18.91 -28.83 21.41
N SER A 191 19.09 -30.12 21.66
CA SER A 191 20.33 -30.73 22.14
C SER A 191 20.50 -32.12 21.52
N GLU A 192 21.73 -32.59 21.45
CA GLU A 192 22.05 -33.98 21.09
C GLU A 192 21.73 -34.94 22.25
N ASN A 193 21.83 -34.46 23.49
CA ASN A 193 21.62 -35.26 24.69
C ASN A 193 20.15 -35.61 24.87
N SER A 194 19.87 -36.79 25.44
CA SER A 194 18.50 -37.21 25.71
C SER A 194 17.81 -36.33 26.76
N PHE A 195 16.48 -36.34 26.76
CA PHE A 195 15.69 -35.64 27.78
C PHE A 195 16.05 -36.12 29.19
N SER A 196 16.09 -35.17 30.12
CA SER A 196 16.23 -35.42 31.54
C SER A 196 14.95 -35.99 32.15
N THR A 197 15.06 -36.55 33.35
CA THR A 197 13.90 -36.98 34.15
C THR A 197 12.93 -35.84 34.42
N GLU A 198 13.45 -34.65 34.73
CA GLU A 198 12.69 -33.46 35.04
C GLU A 198 11.83 -32.99 33.85
N LEU A 199 12.36 -33.06 32.62
CA LEU A 199 11.61 -32.74 31.41
C LEU A 199 10.51 -33.76 31.12
N ILE A 200 10.77 -35.05 31.36
CA ILE A 200 9.79 -36.12 31.16
C ILE A 200 8.64 -35.99 32.16
N GLU A 201 8.95 -35.72 33.43
CA GLU A 201 7.94 -35.45 34.47
C GLU A 201 7.10 -34.21 34.13
N LEU A 202 7.76 -33.13 33.68
CA LEU A 202 7.08 -31.92 33.21
C LEU A 202 6.12 -32.20 32.05
N GLN A 203 6.53 -33.04 31.09
CA GLN A 203 5.65 -33.44 29.99
C GLN A 203 4.40 -34.17 30.51
N GLU A 204 4.53 -35.07 31.48
CA GLU A 204 3.37 -35.77 32.07
C GLU A 204 2.46 -34.83 32.89
N GLU A 205 3.02 -33.82 33.58
CA GLU A 205 2.23 -32.76 34.24
C GLU A 205 1.38 -31.95 33.24
N VAL A 206 1.95 -31.67 32.07
CA VAL A 206 1.35 -30.81 31.03
C VAL A 206 0.39 -31.57 30.11
N LYS A 207 0.60 -32.88 29.92
CA LYS A 207 -0.23 -33.77 29.08
C LYS A 207 -1.76 -33.56 29.18
N PRO A 208 -2.39 -33.41 30.36
CA PRO A 208 -3.84 -33.13 30.44
C PRO A 208 -4.26 -31.80 29.80
N LEU A 209 -3.34 -30.83 29.68
CA LEU A 209 -3.59 -29.50 29.12
C LEU A 209 -3.62 -29.50 27.59
N TRP A 210 -3.12 -30.54 26.93
CA TRP A 210 -3.05 -30.60 25.47
C TRP A 210 -4.41 -30.59 24.77
N LYS A 211 -5.48 -30.91 25.51
CA LYS A 211 -6.86 -30.83 25.03
C LYS A 211 -7.40 -29.40 25.00
N VAL A 212 -6.76 -28.49 25.74
CA VAL A 212 -7.14 -27.09 25.81
C VAL A 212 -6.37 -26.35 24.72
N PRO A 213 -7.05 -25.60 23.84
CA PRO A 213 -6.38 -24.97 22.70
C PRO A 213 -5.40 -23.88 23.14
N GLN A 214 -5.73 -23.12 24.18
CA GLN A 214 -4.89 -22.05 24.72
C GLN A 214 -5.05 -21.97 26.23
N CYS A 215 -3.93 -21.93 26.96
CA CYS A 215 -3.94 -21.67 28.38
C CYS A 215 -4.09 -20.16 28.63
N PRO A 216 -4.77 -19.74 29.71
CA PRO A 216 -4.70 -18.35 30.17
C PRO A 216 -3.25 -17.93 30.47
N ARG A 217 -2.91 -16.66 30.26
CA ARG A 217 -1.53 -16.14 30.44
C ARG A 217 -0.97 -16.29 31.86
N ASP A 218 -1.84 -16.26 32.87
CA ASP A 218 -1.47 -16.41 34.29
C ASP A 218 -1.69 -17.83 34.81
N TYR A 219 -1.71 -18.81 33.91
CA TYR A 219 -1.98 -20.19 34.26
C TYR A 219 -0.78 -20.87 34.91
N LYS A 220 -0.70 -20.78 36.24
CA LYS A 220 0.30 -21.48 37.05
C LYS A 220 -0.18 -22.90 37.38
N ARG A 221 0.41 -23.91 36.75
CA ARG A 221 0.10 -25.33 37.05
C ARG A 221 1.30 -26.26 37.16
N THR A 222 2.42 -25.93 36.54
CA THR A 222 3.60 -26.79 36.54
C THR A 222 4.49 -26.54 37.76
N SER A 223 5.21 -27.56 38.18
CA SER A 223 6.18 -27.49 39.27
C SER A 223 7.33 -26.52 38.99
N VAL A 224 7.63 -26.28 37.71
CA VAL A 224 8.81 -25.54 37.24
C VAL A 224 8.52 -24.08 36.83
N GLU A 225 7.24 -23.66 36.82
CA GLU A 225 6.81 -22.30 36.43
C GLU A 225 7.59 -21.20 37.16
N ARG A 226 7.98 -21.43 38.43
CA ARG A 226 8.74 -20.46 39.22
C ARG A 226 10.05 -20.04 38.53
N TYR A 227 10.76 -20.99 37.92
CA TYR A 227 12.07 -20.72 37.33
C TYR A 227 11.97 -19.82 36.09
N PHE A 228 10.91 -19.99 35.30
CA PHE A 228 10.64 -19.16 34.14
C PHE A 228 10.16 -17.77 34.54
N ARG A 229 9.28 -17.67 35.54
CA ARG A 229 8.79 -16.37 36.05
C ARG A 229 9.91 -15.56 36.71
N ASP A 230 10.79 -16.20 37.46
CA ASP A 230 11.97 -15.55 38.06
C ASP A 230 12.92 -15.00 36.98
N ALA A 231 12.97 -15.66 35.82
CA ALA A 231 13.70 -15.19 34.63
C ALA A 231 12.89 -14.22 33.74
N GLY A 232 11.65 -13.87 34.11
CA GLY A 232 10.81 -12.92 33.38
C GLY A 232 9.99 -13.51 32.22
N PHE A 233 9.85 -14.83 32.12
CA PHE A 233 9.10 -15.51 31.07
C PHE A 233 7.73 -16.02 31.55
N ALA A 234 6.68 -15.73 30.78
CA ALA A 234 5.34 -16.25 30.95
C ALA A 234 5.07 -17.31 29.87
N LEU A 235 5.07 -18.59 30.26
CA LEU A 235 4.91 -19.70 29.32
C LEU A 235 3.45 -20.12 29.12
N ASP A 236 3.11 -20.46 27.89
CA ASP A 236 1.88 -21.14 27.55
C ASP A 236 2.08 -22.65 27.65
N TRP A 237 1.80 -23.20 28.83
CA TRP A 237 1.96 -24.62 29.11
C TRP A 237 1.12 -25.52 28.20
N CYS A 238 -0.01 -25.05 27.66
CA CYS A 238 -0.83 -25.86 26.75
C CYS A 238 -0.07 -26.23 25.46
N SER A 239 0.95 -25.45 25.08
CA SER A 239 1.78 -25.64 23.88
C SER A 239 3.05 -26.46 24.11
N PHE A 240 3.47 -26.68 25.36
CA PHE A 240 4.75 -27.31 25.68
C PHE A 240 4.79 -28.77 25.22
N ARG A 241 5.83 -29.16 24.45
CA ARG A 241 6.02 -30.53 23.94
C ARG A 241 7.50 -30.90 23.91
N LEU A 242 7.82 -32.15 24.19
CA LEU A 242 9.11 -32.75 23.84
C LEU A 242 9.00 -33.40 22.46
N VAL A 243 9.96 -33.12 21.58
CA VAL A 243 10.02 -33.63 20.22
C VAL A 243 11.34 -34.37 20.04
N ASP A 244 11.28 -35.66 19.72
CA ASP A 244 12.43 -36.48 19.39
C ASP A 244 12.48 -36.75 17.88
N ASN A 245 13.69 -36.92 17.34
CA ASN A 245 13.89 -37.11 15.91
C ASN A 245 13.25 -38.38 15.31
N ASN A 246 12.77 -39.32 16.14
CA ASN A 246 11.98 -40.46 15.66
C ASN A 246 10.51 -40.10 15.38
N ASN A 247 9.98 -39.04 16.02
CA ASN A 247 8.60 -38.58 15.86
C ASN A 247 8.48 -37.30 15.01
N SER A 248 9.61 -36.72 14.58
CA SER A 248 9.68 -35.49 13.77
C SER A 248 9.02 -35.61 12.39
N ALA A 249 8.87 -36.83 11.85
CA ALA A 249 8.11 -37.10 10.63
C ALA A 249 6.60 -36.85 10.76
N MET A 250 6.05 -36.78 11.98
CA MET A 250 4.63 -36.45 12.21
C MET A 250 4.36 -34.95 12.40
N HIS A 251 5.37 -34.13 12.70
CA HIS A 251 5.14 -32.73 13.13
C HIS A 251 5.55 -31.66 12.12
N HIS A 252 6.15 -32.02 10.98
CA HIS A 252 6.22 -31.13 9.81
C HIS A 252 4.89 -31.01 9.05
N LYS A 253 3.81 -31.70 9.49
CA LYS A 253 2.50 -31.70 8.82
C LYS A 253 1.38 -30.92 9.53
N ASN A 254 1.67 -30.21 10.63
CA ASN A 254 0.64 -29.45 11.37
C ASN A 254 0.66 -27.94 11.11
N GLY A 255 0.90 -27.56 9.85
CA GLY A 255 0.42 -26.30 9.26
C GLY A 255 -0.92 -26.45 8.52
N ASN A 256 -1.45 -27.67 8.38
CA ASN A 256 -2.70 -27.90 7.66
C ASN A 256 -3.90 -27.92 8.61
N LEU A 257 -4.35 -26.73 9.00
CA LEU A 257 -5.77 -26.49 9.21
C LEU A 257 -6.24 -25.54 8.10
N VAL A 258 -6.79 -26.15 7.05
CA VAL A 258 -7.45 -25.55 5.88
C VAL A 258 -6.49 -24.97 4.84
N SER A 259 -5.91 -25.86 4.03
CA SER A 259 -5.82 -25.59 2.60
C SER A 259 -6.19 -26.88 1.89
N ASP A 260 -7.22 -26.80 1.06
CA ASP A 260 -7.57 -27.87 0.12
C ASP A 260 -6.33 -28.23 -0.70
N GLU A 261 -6.17 -29.53 -0.88
CA GLU A 261 -5.13 -30.17 -1.67
C GLU A 261 -5.15 -29.63 -3.10
N VAL A 262 -4.10 -28.93 -3.48
CA VAL A 262 -3.62 -28.91 -4.87
C VAL A 262 -2.23 -29.52 -4.82
N ASP A 263 -2.17 -30.74 -5.32
CA ASP A 263 -0.96 -31.49 -5.62
C ASP A 263 -0.15 -30.71 -6.67
N ASP A 264 0.88 -30.01 -6.22
CA ASP A 264 1.88 -29.38 -7.08
C ASP A 264 3.22 -30.06 -6.82
N SER A 265 3.22 -31.37 -7.05
CA SER A 265 4.45 -32.13 -7.28
C SER A 265 4.74 -32.11 -8.77
N GLU A 266 5.47 -31.08 -9.24
CA GLU A 266 6.49 -31.16 -10.29
C GLU A 266 6.99 -29.77 -10.70
N THR A 267 8.31 -29.60 -10.70
CA THR A 267 9.14 -28.41 -11.02
C THR A 267 9.33 -27.36 -9.91
N GLY A 268 10.60 -27.10 -9.61
CA GLY A 268 11.06 -26.27 -8.49
C GLY A 268 10.40 -24.89 -8.47
N GLY A 269 9.96 -24.48 -7.27
CA GLY A 269 9.21 -23.26 -6.99
C GLY A 269 9.94 -21.96 -7.30
N VAL A 270 10.22 -21.72 -8.58
CA VAL A 270 10.53 -20.41 -9.13
C VAL A 270 9.20 -19.81 -9.54
N TRP A 271 8.73 -18.83 -8.76
CA TRP A 271 7.58 -18.03 -9.15
C TRP A 271 7.95 -17.27 -10.43
N HIS A 272 7.38 -17.66 -11.56
CA HIS A 272 7.56 -16.90 -12.80
C HIS A 272 6.64 -15.69 -12.76
N SER A 273 7.23 -14.50 -12.65
CA SER A 273 6.47 -13.25 -12.75
C SER A 273 5.73 -13.21 -14.08
N VAL A 274 4.44 -12.90 -14.04
CA VAL A 274 3.62 -12.73 -15.24
C VAL A 274 4.25 -11.60 -16.05
N SER A 275 4.75 -11.90 -17.25
CA SER A 275 5.38 -10.88 -18.07
C SER A 275 4.32 -9.87 -18.51
N LYS A 276 4.71 -8.61 -18.69
CA LYS A 276 3.80 -7.55 -19.19
C LYS A 276 3.15 -7.92 -20.54
N ALA A 277 3.73 -8.85 -21.29
CA ALA A 277 3.19 -9.37 -22.53
C ALA A 277 2.05 -10.38 -22.35
N ASP A 278 1.97 -11.03 -21.18
CA ASP A 278 0.96 -12.05 -20.87
C ASP A 278 -0.32 -11.45 -20.26
N VAL A 279 -0.30 -10.17 -19.90
CA VAL A 279 -1.47 -9.45 -19.41
C VAL A 279 -2.39 -9.15 -20.60
N PRO A 280 -3.67 -9.59 -20.57
CA PRO A 280 -4.59 -9.34 -21.67
C PRO A 280 -4.82 -7.84 -21.85
N GLN A 281 -4.23 -7.28 -22.92
CA GLN A 281 -4.41 -5.87 -23.26
C GLN A 281 -5.76 -5.69 -23.98
N ARG A 282 -6.74 -5.14 -23.26
CA ARG A 282 -8.02 -4.71 -23.86
C ARG A 282 -7.75 -3.54 -24.80
N ARG A 283 -8.09 -3.69 -26.08
CA ARG A 283 -7.92 -2.63 -27.09
C ARG A 283 -9.12 -1.67 -27.04
N TYR A 284 -8.94 -0.48 -26.46
CA TYR A 284 -9.97 0.57 -26.34
C TYR A 284 -10.21 1.39 -27.61
N PHE A 285 -9.48 1.12 -28.69
CA PHE A 285 -9.54 1.94 -29.91
C PHE A 285 -10.95 1.99 -30.51
N ASN A 286 -11.64 0.85 -30.58
CA ASN A 286 -12.99 0.78 -31.14
C ASN A 286 -14.01 1.53 -30.26
N GLU A 287 -13.87 1.45 -28.94
CA GLU A 287 -14.74 2.14 -27.99
C GLU A 287 -14.55 3.67 -28.08
N LEU A 288 -13.30 4.13 -28.24
CA LEU A 288 -12.96 5.54 -28.42
C LEU A 288 -13.46 6.10 -29.75
N VAL A 289 -13.31 5.34 -30.84
CA VAL A 289 -13.81 5.71 -32.17
C VAL A 289 -15.33 5.87 -32.16
N VAL A 290 -16.05 4.92 -31.55
CA VAL A 290 -17.52 5.01 -31.43
C VAL A 290 -17.94 6.20 -30.55
N SER A 291 -17.25 6.42 -29.43
CA SER A 291 -17.54 7.54 -28.52
C SER A 291 -17.30 8.91 -29.15
N LEU A 292 -16.44 9.03 -30.16
CA LEU A 292 -16.09 10.31 -30.78
C LEU A 292 -16.86 10.57 -32.08
N ILE A 293 -17.02 9.55 -32.93
CA ILE A 293 -17.69 9.69 -34.23
C ILE A 293 -19.20 9.89 -34.06
N VAL A 294 -19.85 9.17 -33.15
CA VAL A 294 -21.32 9.24 -32.99
C VAL A 294 -21.78 10.67 -32.62
N PRO A 295 -21.21 11.34 -31.60
CA PRO A 295 -21.57 12.72 -31.29
C PRO A 295 -21.23 13.70 -32.42
N PHE A 296 -20.13 13.48 -33.14
CA PHE A 296 -19.70 14.35 -34.23
C PHE A 296 -20.65 14.31 -35.42
N VAL A 297 -21.13 13.11 -35.79
CA VAL A 297 -22.13 12.95 -36.85
C VAL A 297 -23.46 13.61 -36.45
N ILE A 298 -23.89 13.44 -35.20
CA ILE A 298 -25.11 14.11 -34.69
C ILE A 298 -24.96 15.63 -34.78
N LEU A 299 -23.80 16.17 -34.40
CA LEU A 299 -23.53 17.61 -34.47
C LEU A 299 -23.56 18.14 -35.91
N ILE A 300 -22.99 17.39 -36.86
CA ILE A 300 -23.06 17.76 -38.29
C ILE A 300 -24.50 17.75 -38.78
N VAL A 301 -25.28 16.71 -38.47
CA VAL A 301 -26.70 16.62 -38.88
C VAL A 301 -27.50 17.79 -38.31
N LEU A 302 -27.32 18.10 -37.02
CA LEU A 302 -27.98 19.26 -36.40
C LEU A 302 -27.55 20.58 -37.04
N GLY A 303 -26.26 20.73 -37.38
CA GLY A 303 -25.75 21.91 -38.08
C GLY A 303 -26.33 22.07 -39.49
N LEU A 304 -26.45 20.97 -40.24
CA LEU A 304 -27.07 20.98 -41.57
C LEU A 304 -28.57 21.28 -41.51
N VAL A 305 -29.29 20.71 -40.53
CA VAL A 305 -30.71 21.02 -40.30
C VAL A 305 -30.90 22.48 -39.90
N LEU A 306 -30.05 23.01 -39.02
CA LEU A 306 -30.09 24.43 -38.66
C LEU A 306 -29.80 25.33 -39.86
N SER A 307 -28.80 25.00 -40.67
CA SER A 307 -28.48 25.74 -41.89
C SER A 307 -29.63 25.67 -42.90
N PHE A 308 -30.29 24.51 -43.04
CA PHE A 308 -31.45 24.36 -43.90
C PHE A 308 -32.61 25.21 -43.38
N LEU A 309 -32.93 25.16 -42.09
CA LEU A 309 -33.98 25.99 -41.51
C LEU A 309 -33.68 27.49 -41.66
N LEU A 310 -32.46 27.93 -41.39
CA LEU A 310 -32.08 29.34 -41.53
C LEU A 310 -32.09 29.81 -42.99
N CYS A 311 -31.65 28.99 -43.95
CA CYS A 311 -31.65 29.36 -45.36
C CYS A 311 -33.06 29.33 -45.97
N PHE A 312 -33.88 28.31 -45.68
CA PHE A 312 -35.22 28.19 -46.26
C PHE A 312 -36.28 29.02 -45.55
N GLN A 313 -36.10 29.37 -44.27
CA GLN A 313 -36.99 30.30 -43.57
C GLN A 313 -36.68 31.77 -43.87
N HIS A 314 -35.52 32.07 -44.48
CA HIS A 314 -35.23 33.40 -44.99
C HIS A 314 -35.93 33.69 -46.32
N ASP A 315 -36.20 32.66 -47.13
CA ASP A 315 -36.93 32.80 -48.41
C ASP A 315 -38.44 33.07 -48.23
N GLU A 316 -39.02 32.85 -47.05
CA GLU A 316 -40.43 33.18 -46.75
C GLU A 316 -40.63 34.56 -46.08
N ILE A 317 -39.54 35.28 -45.77
CA ILE A 317 -39.64 36.70 -45.42
C ILE A 317 -39.51 37.46 -46.74
N GLU A 318 -40.65 37.61 -47.41
CA GLU A 318 -40.79 38.51 -48.55
C GLU A 318 -40.25 39.89 -48.11
N ASP A 319 -39.17 40.36 -48.74
CA ASP A 319 -38.51 41.64 -48.47
C ASP A 319 -39.46 42.80 -48.83
N GLU A 320 -40.48 43.05 -47.99
CA GLU A 320 -41.21 44.33 -47.97
C GLU A 320 -40.32 45.49 -47.49
N SER A 321 -39.06 45.22 -47.12
CA SER A 321 -38.07 46.25 -46.81
C SER A 321 -37.80 47.16 -48.00
N ASP A 322 -37.80 46.65 -49.24
CA ASP A 322 -37.55 47.50 -50.42
C ASP A 322 -38.71 48.47 -50.67
N HIS A 323 -39.95 48.03 -50.44
CA HIS A 323 -41.13 48.90 -50.51
C HIS A 323 -41.19 49.89 -49.34
N TYR A 324 -40.76 49.48 -48.13
CA TYR A 324 -40.63 50.37 -46.98
C TYR A 324 -39.54 51.42 -47.21
N PHE A 325 -38.34 51.05 -47.67
CA PHE A 325 -37.25 51.99 -47.95
C PHE A 325 -37.55 52.91 -49.13
N HIS A 326 -38.27 52.46 -50.17
CA HIS A 326 -38.72 53.35 -51.25
C HIS A 326 -39.76 54.38 -50.74
N ASN A 327 -40.74 53.95 -49.95
CA ASN A 327 -41.80 54.86 -49.47
C ASN A 327 -41.39 55.72 -48.27
N LEU A 328 -40.37 55.34 -47.50
CA LEU A 328 -39.91 56.10 -46.34
C LEU A 328 -39.42 57.49 -46.74
N PHE A 329 -38.84 57.62 -47.93
CA PHE A 329 -38.36 58.91 -48.45
C PHE A 329 -39.40 59.67 -49.28
N HIS A 330 -40.53 59.05 -49.66
CA HIS A 330 -41.56 59.74 -50.46
C HIS A 330 -42.23 60.89 -49.71
N ILE A 331 -42.46 60.76 -48.40
CA ILE A 331 -42.94 61.87 -47.56
C ILE A 331 -41.93 63.04 -47.54
N CYS A 332 -40.64 62.72 -47.48
CA CYS A 332 -39.58 63.73 -47.46
C CYS A 332 -39.37 64.38 -48.84
N THR A 333 -39.48 63.61 -49.93
CA THR A 333 -39.33 64.13 -51.29
C THR A 333 -40.54 64.92 -51.73
N ASP A 334 -41.76 64.50 -51.38
CA ASP A 334 -42.98 65.24 -51.69
C ASP A 334 -43.02 66.54 -50.88
N TYR A 335 -42.69 66.51 -49.58
CA TYR A 335 -42.58 67.74 -48.79
C TYR A 335 -41.46 68.66 -49.32
N TYR A 336 -40.32 68.11 -49.76
CA TYR A 336 -39.25 68.90 -50.36
C TYR A 336 -39.67 69.51 -51.70
N TYR A 337 -40.27 68.75 -52.60
CA TYR A 337 -40.71 69.24 -53.91
C TYR A 337 -41.84 70.26 -53.78
N ASP A 338 -42.85 69.99 -52.95
CA ASP A 338 -43.98 70.88 -52.75
C ASP A 338 -43.53 72.15 -52.01
N HIS A 339 -42.70 72.05 -50.97
CA HIS A 339 -42.18 73.23 -50.27
C HIS A 339 -41.19 74.05 -51.11
N TYR A 340 -40.32 73.43 -51.92
CA TYR A 340 -39.33 74.16 -52.71
C TYR A 340 -39.94 74.80 -53.97
N ILE A 341 -40.95 74.19 -54.60
CA ILE A 341 -41.66 74.76 -55.74
C ILE A 341 -42.63 75.86 -55.30
N TYR A 342 -43.39 75.67 -54.21
CA TYR A 342 -44.31 76.71 -53.72
C TYR A 342 -43.54 77.93 -53.17
N LYS A 343 -42.43 77.70 -52.44
CA LYS A 343 -41.59 78.80 -51.90
C LYS A 343 -40.76 79.51 -52.98
N ARG A 344 -40.47 78.86 -54.12
CA ARG A 344 -39.82 79.53 -55.27
C ARG A 344 -40.82 80.26 -56.16
N ALA A 345 -42.08 79.83 -56.21
CA ALA A 345 -43.16 80.53 -56.90
C ALA A 345 -43.69 81.73 -56.10
N SER A 346 -43.66 81.70 -54.77
CA SER A 346 -44.11 82.81 -53.90
C SER A 346 -43.02 83.83 -53.52
N HIS A 347 -41.81 83.72 -54.07
CA HIS A 347 -40.68 84.61 -53.74
C HIS A 347 -40.22 85.46 -54.95
N ILE A 348 -41.00 85.45 -56.04
CA ILE A 348 -40.83 86.32 -57.22
C ILE A 348 -41.82 87.50 -57.20
N ASP A 349 -42.90 87.43 -56.42
CA ASP A 349 -43.85 88.53 -56.19
C ASP A 349 -43.94 88.85 -54.69
N ASP A 350 -42.90 89.48 -54.14
CA ASP A 350 -43.04 90.68 -53.31
C ASP A 350 -41.73 91.04 -52.59
N LEU A 351 -41.20 92.20 -52.98
CA LEU A 351 -40.33 92.98 -52.10
C LEU A 351 -41.17 93.46 -50.90
N THR A 352 -40.68 93.29 -49.67
CA THR A 352 -40.33 94.38 -48.72
C THR A 352 -40.19 93.90 -47.26
N SER A 353 -39.16 94.45 -46.59
CA SER A 353 -38.88 94.52 -45.14
C SER A 353 -38.62 93.27 -44.28
N ASP A 354 -37.35 93.19 -43.86
CA ASP A 354 -36.85 93.03 -42.48
C ASP A 354 -36.80 91.66 -41.75
N GLN A 355 -35.53 91.33 -41.44
CA GLN A 355 -34.96 90.88 -40.15
C GLN A 355 -35.04 89.41 -39.65
N ILE A 356 -33.82 88.82 -39.58
CA ILE A 356 -33.17 88.21 -38.38
C ILE A 356 -33.43 86.72 -38.01
N SER A 357 -32.31 86.00 -37.81
CA SER A 357 -31.98 85.03 -36.72
C SER A 357 -32.07 83.50 -36.93
N TYR A 358 -30.89 82.85 -36.84
CA TYR A 358 -30.43 81.67 -36.02
C TYR A 358 -31.42 80.51 -35.70
N ALA A 359 -31.10 79.23 -35.50
CA ALA A 359 -29.92 78.41 -35.14
C ALA A 359 -30.36 76.91 -35.25
N GLU A 360 -29.55 75.94 -35.69
CA GLU A 360 -28.57 75.10 -34.93
C GLU A 360 -29.12 73.77 -34.36
N THR A 361 -28.57 72.65 -34.89
CA THR A 361 -28.17 71.32 -34.32
C THR A 361 -29.04 70.59 -33.26
N VAL A 362 -28.98 69.25 -33.11
CA VAL A 362 -27.97 68.49 -32.34
C VAL A 362 -28.06 66.97 -32.59
N HIS A 363 -26.90 66.32 -32.54
CA HIS A 363 -26.59 64.88 -32.64
C HIS A 363 -26.44 64.16 -31.27
N ARG A 364 -26.57 62.81 -31.31
CA ARG A 364 -25.85 61.76 -30.50
C ARG A 364 -26.28 61.59 -29.01
N PRO A 365 -25.87 60.53 -28.24
CA PRO A 365 -24.80 59.52 -28.44
C PRO A 365 -25.08 58.05 -27.97
N VAL A 366 -24.06 57.19 -28.15
CA VAL A 366 -23.83 55.83 -27.63
C VAL A 366 -22.75 55.88 -26.52
N GLU A 367 -22.71 54.89 -25.62
CA GLU A 367 -21.52 54.21 -25.03
C GLU A 367 -21.37 54.08 -23.49
N THR A 368 -21.19 52.83 -23.05
CA THR A 368 -20.13 52.28 -22.14
C THR A 368 -20.16 52.45 -20.60
N PHE A 369 -19.25 51.69 -19.95
CA PHE A 369 -19.36 50.91 -18.72
C PHE A 369 -18.56 51.44 -17.49
N ARG A 370 -18.98 50.95 -16.30
CA ARG A 370 -18.25 50.68 -15.02
C ARG A 370 -17.79 51.84 -14.12
N SER A 371 -18.18 51.81 -12.83
CA SER A 371 -17.34 51.31 -11.70
C SER A 371 -17.75 51.80 -10.27
N PHE A 372 -17.37 50.99 -9.25
CA PHE A 372 -17.20 51.23 -7.79
C PHE A 372 -18.42 51.61 -6.91
N SER A 373 -18.53 51.37 -5.58
CA SER A 373 -18.01 50.41 -4.57
C SER A 373 -18.62 50.78 -3.19
N ASN A 374 -19.03 49.78 -2.39
CA ASN A 374 -19.19 49.70 -0.92
C ASN A 374 -19.80 50.83 -0.05
N ARG A 375 -20.86 50.50 0.73
CA ARG A 375 -20.82 50.39 2.23
C ARG A 375 -22.12 49.87 2.88
N ASP A 376 -21.93 48.91 3.78
CA ASP A 376 -22.58 48.57 5.06
C ASP A 376 -24.12 48.61 5.22
N SER A 377 -24.73 47.46 5.57
CA SER A 377 -25.32 47.18 6.90
C SER A 377 -26.39 46.06 6.93
N THR A 378 -26.20 45.13 7.88
CA THR A 378 -27.21 44.39 8.69
C THR A 378 -27.91 43.10 8.19
N LEU A 379 -27.71 42.06 9.02
CA LEU A 379 -28.54 40.89 9.40
C LEU A 379 -28.75 39.71 8.42
N SER A 380 -28.17 38.57 8.81
CA SER A 380 -28.34 37.16 8.38
C SER A 380 -29.79 36.61 8.61
N PRO A 381 -30.16 35.36 8.22
CA PRO A 381 -29.29 34.24 7.82
C PRO A 381 -29.77 33.29 6.68
N ASP A 382 -28.82 32.43 6.30
CA ASP A 382 -28.93 31.09 5.71
C ASP A 382 -29.50 30.90 4.29
N LEU A 383 -28.59 30.69 3.31
CA LEU A 383 -28.51 29.44 2.56
C LEU A 383 -27.21 29.37 1.72
N CYS A 384 -26.16 28.77 2.27
CA CYS A 384 -24.96 28.44 1.49
C CYS A 384 -25.09 27.04 0.87
N SER A 385 -25.01 27.05 -0.45
CA SER A 385 -24.54 25.97 -1.30
C SER A 385 -23.09 25.57 -0.99
N HIS A 386 -22.70 24.42 -1.56
CA HIS A 386 -21.34 23.85 -1.68
C HIS A 386 -20.87 23.03 -0.47
N SER A 387 -20.08 21.98 -0.63
CA SER A 387 -19.70 21.16 -1.77
C SER A 387 -18.99 19.97 -1.13
N ASN A 388 -19.32 18.76 -1.59
CA ASN A 388 -18.72 17.54 -1.08
C ASN A 388 -17.27 17.43 -1.57
N SER A 389 -16.31 17.49 -0.63
CA SER A 389 -14.96 16.94 -0.80
C SER A 389 -14.78 15.83 0.25
N PRO A 390 -14.42 14.59 -0.12
CA PRO A 390 -14.30 13.50 0.81
C PRO A 390 -12.84 13.39 1.27
N ASN A 391 -12.49 14.08 2.35
CA ASN A 391 -11.35 13.73 3.20
C ASN A 391 -11.43 14.50 4.53
N SER A 392 -12.34 14.07 5.41
CA SER A 392 -12.18 14.31 6.85
C SER A 392 -12.97 13.26 7.64
N THR A 393 -12.25 12.58 8.53
CA THR A 393 -12.74 11.61 9.49
C THR A 393 -13.27 12.32 10.73
N ILE A 394 -14.60 12.35 10.94
CA ILE A 394 -15.20 12.57 12.27
C ILE A 394 -16.42 11.67 12.46
N ASN A 395 -16.34 10.84 13.50
CA ASN A 395 -17.38 10.20 14.30
C ASN A 395 -18.85 10.43 13.87
N ARG A 396 -19.49 9.36 13.41
CA ARG A 396 -20.93 9.16 13.56
C ARG A 396 -21.26 7.71 13.91
N GLY A 397 -21.78 7.55 15.13
CA GLY A 397 -23.11 6.99 15.37
C GLY A 397 -23.40 5.57 14.86
N VAL A 398 -23.59 4.69 15.85
CA VAL A 398 -24.20 3.37 15.79
C VAL A 398 -25.46 3.32 14.90
N HIS A 399 -25.59 2.22 14.15
CA HIS A 399 -26.72 1.79 13.30
C HIS A 399 -26.86 2.41 11.91
N CYS A 400 -26.27 1.73 10.91
CA CYS A 400 -26.93 1.28 9.67
C CYS A 400 -25.88 0.70 8.70
N ARG A 401 -25.44 -0.54 8.94
CA ARG A 401 -24.89 -1.39 7.87
C ARG A 401 -25.91 -2.50 7.62
N PRO A 402 -26.50 -2.62 6.43
CA PRO A 402 -27.25 -3.82 6.10
C PRO A 402 -26.27 -5.01 6.09
N SER A 403 -26.66 -6.09 6.75
CA SER A 403 -25.94 -7.36 6.75
C SER A 403 -25.79 -7.87 5.30
N PRO A 404 -24.64 -8.45 4.93
CA PRO A 404 -24.51 -9.09 3.62
C PRO A 404 -25.51 -10.27 3.53
N PRO A 405 -26.11 -10.51 2.35
CA PRO A 405 -27.05 -11.60 2.17
C PRO A 405 -26.36 -12.96 2.42
N PRO A 406 -27.10 -13.98 2.90
CA PRO A 406 -26.52 -15.28 3.18
C PRO A 406 -26.04 -15.94 1.88
N TYR A 407 -24.76 -16.28 1.81
CA TYR A 407 -24.22 -17.09 0.72
C TYR A 407 -24.80 -18.50 0.80
N VAL A 408 -25.73 -18.81 -0.11
CA VAL A 408 -26.17 -20.18 -0.36
C VAL A 408 -25.09 -20.87 -1.18
N ARG A 409 -24.37 -21.83 -0.59
CA ARG A 409 -23.47 -22.73 -1.35
C ARG A 409 -24.28 -23.45 -2.44
N PRO A 410 -23.84 -23.46 -3.70
CA PRO A 410 -24.40 -24.36 -4.70
C PRO A 410 -24.21 -25.81 -4.24
N LYS A 411 -25.28 -26.59 -4.20
CA LYS A 411 -25.19 -28.04 -4.05
C LYS A 411 -24.68 -28.62 -5.36
N PHE A 412 -23.40 -28.97 -5.41
CA PHE A 412 -22.85 -29.78 -6.50
C PHE A 412 -23.45 -31.18 -6.37
N LYS A 413 -24.17 -31.64 -7.41
CA LYS A 413 -24.54 -33.04 -7.58
C LYS A 413 -23.42 -33.71 -8.38
N SER A 414 -22.84 -34.75 -7.81
CA SER A 414 -21.91 -35.65 -8.49
C SER A 414 -22.72 -36.70 -9.25
N ASP A 415 -23.01 -36.45 -10.52
CA ASP A 415 -23.42 -37.48 -11.47
C ASP A 415 -22.58 -37.30 -12.73
N LEU A 416 -21.41 -37.95 -12.77
CA LEU A 416 -20.78 -38.61 -13.93
C LEU A 416 -19.43 -39.22 -13.55
#